data_AF-A0A1A9QCY4-F1
#
_entry.id   AF-A0A1A9QCY4-F1
#
_cell.length_a   1.000
_cell.length_b   1.000
_cell.length_c   1.000
_cell.angle_alpha   90.00
_cell.angle_beta   90.00
_cell.angle_gamma   90.00
#
_symmetry.space_group_name_H-M   'P 1'
#
loop_
_entity.id
_entity.type
_entity.pdbx_description
1 polymer ?
#
loop_
_entity_poly.entity_id
_entity_poly.type
_entity_poly.pdbx_seq_one_letter_code
_entity_poly.pdbx_strand_id
1 'polypeptide(L)'
;MPSTFIKISAGISGATAVGGGATAIYLVNNNTKAVKQTNTDLQNASLSTVTPEEKKPKKITELLKEKGLSILDTGNTSGWKTNWDKFKAEYESTEPQGEWAFTDWTTVKAKTDDTSNLRSKCTENSGKDALDENSSLFQTVKKYCTNSPN
;
A
#
# COMPACT_ATOMS: atom_id res chain seq x y z
N MET A 1 21.04 28.58 44.49
CA MET A 1 19.87 27.89 45.06
C MET A 1 20.08 26.38 44.90
N PRO A 2 19.81 25.60 45.95
CA PRO A 2 19.86 24.12 45.95
C PRO A 2 18.71 23.58 45.08
N SER A 3 18.66 22.34 44.60
CA SER A 3 18.66 21.10 45.39
C SER A 3 18.94 19.88 44.53
N THR A 4 19.73 18.98 45.10
CA THR A 4 19.93 17.58 44.73
C THR A 4 18.70 16.74 45.08
N PHE A 5 18.30 15.80 44.22
CA PHE A 5 17.72 14.53 44.66
C PHE A 5 18.21 13.37 43.77
N ILE A 6 18.85 12.41 44.43
CA ILE A 6 19.21 11.07 43.95
C ILE A 6 18.20 10.10 44.59
N LYS A 7 17.93 8.96 43.91
CA LYS A 7 17.73 7.57 44.41
C LYS A 7 16.48 6.90 43.82
N ILE A 8 16.32 5.57 43.64
CA ILE A 8 17.11 4.32 43.57
C ILE A 8 16.08 3.25 43.06
N SER A 9 16.57 2.27 42.30
CA SER A 9 16.16 0.87 42.03
C SER A 9 14.80 0.27 42.49
N ALA A 10 14.20 -0.51 41.58
CA ALA A 10 13.64 -1.86 41.79
C ALA A 10 13.51 -2.50 40.37
N GLY A 11 13.97 -3.69 40.00
CA GLY A 11 14.27 -4.89 40.77
C GLY A 11 13.12 -5.89 40.65
N ILE A 12 13.05 -6.67 39.55
CA ILE A 12 12.32 -7.95 39.54
C ILE A 12 13.15 -8.99 38.79
N SER A 13 13.77 -9.86 39.59
CA SER A 13 14.33 -11.15 39.21
C SER A 13 13.18 -12.14 39.06
N GLY A 14 13.00 -12.71 37.87
CA GLY A 14 12.13 -13.87 37.66
C GLY A 14 12.98 -15.13 37.56
N ALA A 15 13.04 -15.90 38.64
CA ALA A 15 13.83 -17.13 38.75
C ALA A 15 13.21 -18.30 37.95
N THR A 16 14.08 -19.14 37.42
CA THR A 16 13.77 -20.45 36.84
C THR A 16 13.33 -21.41 37.94
N ALA A 17 12.21 -22.12 37.73
CA ALA A 17 11.86 -23.29 38.51
C ALA A 17 12.07 -24.54 37.65
N VAL A 18 13.23 -25.18 37.86
CA VAL A 18 13.55 -26.51 37.35
C VAL A 18 13.26 -27.48 38.51
N GLY A 19 12.22 -28.30 38.38
CA GLY A 19 11.85 -29.28 39.39
C GLY A 19 11.18 -30.47 38.71
N GLY A 20 11.91 -31.58 38.62
CA GLY A 20 11.54 -32.77 37.84
C GLY A 20 10.57 -33.73 38.52
N GLY A 21 10.07 -34.68 37.72
CA GLY A 21 9.42 -35.89 38.22
C GLY A 21 8.42 -36.55 37.26
N ALA A 22 8.91 -37.51 36.46
CA ALA A 22 8.25 -38.69 35.87
C ALA A 22 7.05 -38.56 34.88
N THR A 23 7.40 -38.73 33.59
CA THR A 23 6.82 -39.60 32.53
C THR A 23 5.31 -39.90 32.44
N ALA A 24 4.74 -39.57 31.28
CA ALA A 24 4.15 -40.56 30.36
C ALA A 24 4.19 -40.04 28.91
N ILE A 25 4.79 -40.82 28.02
CA ILE A 25 4.74 -40.62 26.57
C ILE A 25 3.36 -41.10 26.11
N TYR A 26 2.61 -40.24 25.42
CA TYR A 26 1.57 -40.69 24.51
C TYR A 26 1.81 -40.07 23.14
N LEU A 27 2.29 -40.91 22.22
CA LEU A 27 2.24 -40.68 20.78
C LEU A 27 0.90 -41.21 20.28
N VAL A 28 0.02 -40.33 19.80
CA VAL A 28 -1.03 -40.72 18.84
C VAL A 28 -0.98 -39.77 17.65
N ASN A 29 -0.61 -40.38 16.54
CA ASN A 29 -0.55 -39.91 15.17
C ASN A 29 -1.96 -39.61 14.65
N ASN A 30 -2.13 -38.45 14.00
CA ASN A 30 -3.10 -38.29 12.92
C ASN A 30 -2.55 -37.30 11.89
N ASN A 31 -2.08 -37.86 10.77
CA ASN A 31 -2.09 -37.19 9.47
C ASN A 31 -3.52 -36.68 9.22
N THR A 32 -3.79 -35.54 8.59
CA THR A 32 -3.73 -35.38 7.13
C THR A 32 -3.99 -33.91 6.79
N LYS A 33 -3.32 -33.41 5.75
CA LYS A 33 -3.64 -32.14 5.08
C LYS A 33 -5.02 -32.21 4.41
N ALA A 34 -5.81 -31.14 4.47
CA ALA A 34 -6.90 -30.83 3.54
C ALA A 34 -7.06 -29.30 3.52
N VAL A 35 -6.67 -28.57 2.48
CA VAL A 35 -7.37 -28.43 1.18
C VAL A 35 -8.88 -28.27 1.40
N LYS A 36 -9.38 -27.05 1.20
CA LYS A 36 -10.78 -26.79 0.83
C LYS A 36 -10.80 -26.16 -0.56
N GLN A 37 -10.63 -26.99 -1.58
CA GLN A 37 -11.46 -26.94 -2.79
C GLN A 37 -12.57 -27.99 -2.53
N THR A 38 -13.83 -27.86 -2.92
CA THR A 38 -14.35 -27.46 -4.23
C THR A 38 -15.88 -27.28 -4.15
N ASN A 39 -16.40 -26.57 -5.16
CA ASN A 39 -17.78 -26.29 -5.55
C ASN A 39 -18.75 -27.49 -5.60
N THR A 40 -20.05 -27.12 -5.71
CA THR A 40 -21.14 -27.65 -6.59
C THR A 40 -22.40 -27.96 -5.76
N ASP A 41 -23.64 -27.56 -6.04
CA ASP A 41 -24.30 -26.66 -7.02
C ASP A 41 -25.82 -26.70 -6.73
N LEU A 42 -26.58 -25.63 -7.09
CA LEU A 42 -28.04 -25.57 -7.37
C LEU A 42 -29.05 -25.83 -6.22
N GLN A 43 -30.08 -25.03 -5.92
CA GLN A 43 -30.72 -23.86 -6.54
C GLN A 43 -31.41 -23.07 -5.42
N ASN A 44 -31.16 -21.77 -5.33
CA ASN A 44 -32.26 -20.85 -5.13
C ASN A 44 -31.99 -19.64 -6.00
N ALA A 45 -32.65 -19.61 -7.16
CA ALA A 45 -32.78 -18.44 -7.99
C ALA A 45 -33.62 -17.41 -7.20
N SER A 46 -32.99 -16.73 -6.25
CA SER A 46 -33.45 -15.43 -5.84
C SER A 46 -32.66 -14.44 -6.67
N LEU A 47 -33.31 -14.01 -7.75
CA LEU A 47 -32.95 -12.88 -8.59
C LEU A 47 -32.64 -11.70 -7.66
N SER A 48 -31.38 -11.63 -7.22
CA SER A 48 -30.84 -10.44 -6.57
C SER A 48 -30.86 -9.41 -7.66
N THR A 49 -31.88 -8.57 -7.58
CA THR A 49 -31.99 -7.30 -8.27
C THR A 49 -30.61 -6.66 -8.11
N VAL A 50 -29.82 -6.68 -9.19
CA VAL A 50 -28.59 -5.89 -9.33
C VAL A 50 -29.05 -4.44 -9.32
N THR A 51 -29.31 -3.96 -8.10
CA THR A 51 -29.23 -2.57 -7.78
C THR A 51 -27.77 -2.22 -8.10
N PRO A 52 -27.49 -1.26 -9.00
CA PRO A 52 -26.13 -0.78 -9.16
C PRO A 52 -25.63 -0.42 -7.75
N GLU A 53 -24.64 -1.17 -7.26
CA GLU A 53 -23.97 -0.80 -6.01
C GLU A 53 -23.44 0.60 -6.27
N GLU A 54 -24.03 1.60 -5.61
CA GLU A 54 -23.62 2.97 -5.69
C GLU A 54 -22.20 3.04 -5.10
N LYS A 55 -21.20 2.88 -5.96
CA LYS A 55 -19.79 2.86 -5.56
C LYS A 55 -19.48 4.19 -4.89
N LYS A 56 -19.36 4.16 -3.57
CA LYS A 56 -18.98 5.32 -2.79
C LYS A 56 -17.53 5.69 -3.14
N PRO A 57 -17.23 6.99 -3.31
CA PRO A 57 -15.86 7.43 -3.50
C PRO A 57 -14.97 6.92 -2.36
N LYS A 58 -13.81 6.35 -2.71
CA LYS A 58 -12.76 5.93 -1.77
C LYS A 58 -11.48 6.66 -2.08
N LYS A 59 -10.59 6.76 -1.10
CA LYS A 59 -9.25 7.32 -1.35
C LYS A 59 -8.50 6.44 -2.33
N ILE A 60 -7.75 7.07 -3.23
CA ILE A 60 -6.90 6.33 -4.18
C ILE A 60 -5.89 5.45 -3.43
N THR A 61 -5.33 5.90 -2.32
CA THR A 61 -4.48 5.06 -1.45
C THR A 61 -5.18 3.80 -0.92
N GLU A 62 -6.49 3.84 -0.67
CA GLU A 62 -7.27 2.67 -0.24
C GLU A 62 -7.50 1.72 -1.41
N LEU A 63 -7.91 2.26 -2.57
CA LEU A 63 -8.08 1.48 -3.79
C LEU A 63 -6.78 0.78 -4.24
N LEU A 64 -5.62 1.44 -4.07
CA LEU A 64 -4.33 0.82 -4.35
C LEU A 64 -4.05 -0.36 -3.41
N LYS A 65 -4.31 -0.20 -2.11
CA LYS A 65 -4.12 -1.26 -1.11
C LYS A 65 -5.02 -2.46 -1.38
N GLU A 66 -6.26 -2.25 -1.82
CA GLU A 66 -7.17 -3.33 -2.26
C GLU A 66 -6.59 -4.16 -3.41
N LYS A 67 -5.65 -3.59 -4.19
CA LYS A 67 -4.92 -4.27 -5.26
C LYS A 67 -3.53 -4.79 -4.86
N GLY A 68 -3.17 -4.68 -3.59
CA GLY A 68 -1.82 -5.00 -3.13
C GLY A 68 -0.76 -4.02 -3.66
N LEU A 69 -1.17 -2.83 -4.10
CA LEU A 69 -0.29 -1.78 -4.59
C LEU A 69 -0.06 -0.73 -3.49
N SER A 70 1.10 -0.10 -3.53
CA SER A 70 1.44 1.02 -2.64
C SER A 70 2.20 2.08 -3.43
N ILE A 71 2.11 3.32 -2.94
CA ILE A 71 2.92 4.40 -3.45
C ILE A 71 4.40 4.08 -3.17
N LEU A 72 5.25 4.39 -4.14
CA LEU A 72 6.69 4.30 -4.03
C LEU A 72 7.19 4.99 -2.76
N ASP A 73 8.03 4.29 -2.00
CA ASP A 73 8.69 4.87 -0.84
C ASP A 73 9.57 6.06 -1.25
N THR A 74 9.65 7.08 -0.39
CA THR A 74 10.44 8.30 -0.65
C THR A 74 11.94 8.03 -0.80
N GLY A 75 12.45 6.98 -0.16
CA GLY A 75 13.83 6.51 -0.28
C GLY A 75 14.10 5.73 -1.56
N ASN A 76 13.08 5.29 -2.30
CA ASN A 76 13.23 4.57 -3.57
C ASN A 76 13.55 5.52 -4.73
N THR A 77 14.74 6.11 -4.67
CA THR A 77 15.20 7.11 -5.66
C THR A 77 15.25 6.55 -7.09
N SER A 78 15.65 5.29 -7.26
CA SER A 78 15.70 4.63 -8.57
C SER A 78 14.30 4.43 -9.18
N GLY A 79 13.33 3.98 -8.37
CA GLY A 79 11.94 3.82 -8.81
C GLY A 79 11.30 5.16 -9.17
N TRP A 80 11.54 6.20 -8.36
CA TRP A 80 11.07 7.55 -8.67
C TRP A 80 11.67 8.11 -9.96
N LYS A 81 12.97 7.90 -10.19
CA LYS A 81 13.62 8.32 -11.44
C LYS A 81 13.04 7.59 -12.64
N THR A 82 12.88 6.27 -12.54
CA THR A 82 12.26 5.44 -13.59
C THR A 82 10.85 5.91 -13.93
N ASN A 83 10.02 6.19 -12.93
CA ASN A 83 8.65 6.66 -13.17
C ASN A 83 8.62 8.10 -13.70
N TRP A 84 9.58 8.94 -13.31
CA TRP A 84 9.73 10.28 -13.87
C TRP A 84 10.12 10.26 -15.34
N ASP A 85 11.06 9.39 -15.72
CA ASP A 85 11.46 9.23 -17.11
C ASP A 85 10.29 8.72 -17.97
N LYS A 86 9.50 7.76 -17.47
CA LYS A 86 8.25 7.32 -18.12
C LYS A 86 7.25 8.47 -18.27
N PHE A 87 7.05 9.26 -17.21
CA PHE A 87 6.12 10.39 -17.23
C PHE A 87 6.54 11.43 -18.27
N LYS A 88 7.81 11.86 -18.27
CA LYS A 88 8.35 12.81 -19.25
C LYS A 88 8.24 12.30 -20.68
N ALA A 89 8.50 11.02 -20.92
CA ALA A 89 8.43 10.43 -22.25
C ALA A 89 6.99 10.46 -22.80
N GLU A 90 5.98 10.22 -21.96
CA GLU A 90 4.58 10.28 -22.37
C GLU A 90 4.09 11.69 -22.64
N TYR A 91 4.64 12.67 -21.92
CA TYR A 91 4.33 14.10 -22.03
C TYR A 91 5.46 14.88 -22.72
N GLU A 92 6.20 14.22 -23.63
CA GLU A 92 7.31 14.85 -24.34
C GLU A 92 6.80 15.95 -25.28
N SER A 93 5.78 15.59 -26.06
CA SER A 93 5.15 16.41 -27.10
C SER A 93 3.92 17.19 -26.60
N THR A 94 3.38 16.85 -25.43
CA THR A 94 2.19 17.46 -24.86
C THR A 94 2.38 17.76 -23.38
N GLU A 95 1.90 18.91 -22.93
CA GLU A 95 1.95 19.26 -21.51
C GLU A 95 0.87 18.48 -20.73
N PRO A 96 1.19 17.91 -19.55
CA PRO A 96 0.18 17.26 -18.73
C PRO A 96 -0.86 18.28 -18.24
N GLN A 97 -2.12 17.86 -18.18
CA GLN A 97 -3.26 18.74 -17.89
C GLN A 97 -4.01 18.31 -16.63
N GLY A 98 -4.89 19.19 -16.14
CA GLY A 98 -5.76 18.94 -14.99
C GLY A 98 -4.96 18.66 -13.71
N GLU A 99 -5.31 17.58 -13.01
CA GLU A 99 -4.70 17.16 -11.74
C GLU A 99 -3.18 16.87 -11.85
N TRP A 100 -2.68 16.69 -13.07
CA TRP A 100 -1.28 16.42 -13.38
C TRP A 100 -0.54 17.61 -14.03
N ALA A 101 -1.17 18.78 -14.11
CA ALA A 101 -0.50 19.98 -14.61
C ALA A 101 0.64 20.42 -13.68
N PHE A 102 1.74 20.86 -14.30
CA PHE A 102 2.89 21.44 -13.61
C PHE A 102 3.05 22.89 -14.04
N THR A 103 3.37 23.77 -13.09
CA THR A 103 3.83 25.12 -13.44
C THR A 103 5.17 25.01 -14.18
N ASP A 104 5.28 25.64 -15.34
CA ASP A 104 6.48 25.64 -16.18
C ASP A 104 6.96 24.23 -16.56
N TRP A 105 6.09 23.42 -17.16
CA TRP A 105 6.41 22.04 -17.60
C TRP A 105 7.73 21.94 -18.36
N THR A 106 8.02 22.88 -19.25
CA THR A 106 9.28 22.95 -20.01
C THR A 106 10.52 22.97 -19.11
N THR A 107 10.48 23.74 -18.02
CA THR A 107 11.57 23.81 -17.04
C THR A 107 11.62 22.55 -16.19
N VAL A 108 10.46 22.06 -15.76
CA VAL A 108 10.35 20.87 -14.90
C VAL A 108 10.87 19.62 -15.62
N LYS A 109 10.46 19.38 -16.87
CA LYS A 109 10.86 18.20 -17.64
C LYS A 109 12.34 18.17 -18.01
N ALA A 110 12.97 19.34 -18.12
CA ALA A 110 14.40 19.47 -18.39
C ALA A 110 15.28 19.04 -17.20
N LYS A 111 14.73 18.95 -15.99
CA LYS A 111 15.46 18.48 -14.80
C LYS A 111 15.42 16.95 -14.73
N THR A 112 16.50 16.32 -15.21
CA THR A 112 16.58 14.86 -15.33
C THR A 112 16.44 14.12 -14.01
N ASP A 113 17.05 14.64 -12.95
CA ASP A 113 17.15 13.96 -11.65
C ASP A 113 16.18 14.51 -10.57
N ASP A 114 15.46 15.59 -10.89
CA ASP A 114 14.55 16.22 -9.94
C ASP A 114 13.16 15.55 -9.99
N THR A 115 12.98 14.56 -9.12
CA THR A 115 11.71 13.84 -8.97
C THR A 115 10.77 14.48 -7.95
N SER A 116 11.15 15.61 -7.34
CA SER A 116 10.38 16.24 -6.25
C SER A 116 8.96 16.63 -6.69
N ASN A 117 8.84 17.20 -7.90
CA ASN A 117 7.56 17.59 -8.48
C ASN A 117 6.64 16.39 -8.69
N LEU A 118 7.17 15.30 -9.27
CA LEU A 118 6.40 14.06 -9.45
C LEU A 118 5.96 13.46 -8.12
N ARG A 119 6.87 13.40 -7.14
CA ARG A 119 6.56 12.89 -5.79
C ARG A 119 5.45 13.70 -5.14
N SER A 120 5.54 15.03 -5.21
CA SER A 120 4.53 15.93 -4.67
C SER A 120 3.16 15.68 -5.32
N LYS A 121 3.10 15.57 -6.66
CA LYS A 121 1.87 15.21 -7.37
C LYS A 121 1.32 13.85 -7.00
N CYS A 122 2.19 12.86 -6.80
CA CYS A 122 1.79 11.55 -6.32
C CYS A 122 1.19 11.60 -4.91
N THR A 123 1.78 12.35 -4.00
CA THR A 123 1.24 12.55 -2.64
C THR A 123 -0.11 13.27 -2.69
N GLU A 124 -0.23 14.34 -3.48
CA GLU A 124 -1.47 15.10 -3.64
C GLU A 124 -2.58 14.23 -4.24
N ASN A 125 -2.32 13.59 -5.38
CA ASN A 125 -3.33 12.86 -6.15
C ASN A 125 -3.71 11.52 -5.51
N SER A 126 -2.79 10.84 -4.81
CA SER A 126 -3.12 9.62 -4.08
C SER A 126 -4.01 9.87 -2.84
N GLY A 127 -4.03 11.09 -2.33
CA GLY A 127 -4.89 11.51 -1.23
C GLY A 127 -6.34 11.83 -1.63
N LYS A 128 -6.60 11.96 -2.94
CA LYS A 128 -7.93 12.29 -3.50
C LYS A 128 -8.82 11.06 -3.58
N ASP A 129 -10.12 11.32 -3.65
CA ASP A 129 -11.14 10.30 -3.76
C ASP A 129 -11.38 9.94 -5.23
N ALA A 130 -11.63 8.67 -5.50
CA ALA A 130 -12.00 8.13 -6.80
C ALA A 130 -13.22 7.21 -6.62
N LEU A 131 -14.13 7.23 -7.59
CA LEU A 131 -15.31 6.36 -7.58
C LEU A 131 -14.91 4.90 -7.67
N ASP A 132 -13.97 4.60 -8.55
CA ASP A 132 -13.39 3.29 -8.71
C ASP A 132 -12.06 3.33 -9.48
N GLU A 133 -11.54 2.14 -9.75
CA GLU A 133 -10.30 1.91 -10.46
C GLU A 133 -10.31 2.40 -11.91
N ASN A 134 -11.46 2.61 -12.53
CA ASN A 134 -11.54 3.12 -13.90
C ASN A 134 -11.35 4.64 -13.96
N SER A 135 -11.33 5.31 -12.80
CA SER A 135 -11.08 6.74 -12.72
C SER A 135 -9.70 7.06 -13.30
N SER A 136 -9.64 8.03 -14.21
CA SER A 136 -8.39 8.48 -14.84
C SER A 136 -7.31 8.83 -13.81
N LEU A 137 -7.71 9.45 -12.69
CA LEU A 137 -6.82 9.79 -11.58
C LEU A 137 -6.23 8.55 -10.90
N PHE A 138 -7.03 7.50 -10.67
CA PHE A 138 -6.54 6.24 -10.11
C PHE A 138 -5.53 5.58 -11.05
N GLN A 139 -5.85 5.50 -12.35
CA GLN A 139 -4.98 4.87 -13.35
C GLN A 139 -3.64 5.59 -13.48
N THR A 140 -3.64 6.93 -13.48
CA THR A 140 -2.41 7.73 -13.54
C THR A 140 -1.59 7.61 -12.26
N VAL A 141 -2.22 7.64 -11.07
CA VAL A 141 -1.51 7.41 -9.80
C VAL A 141 -0.92 6.00 -9.75
N LYS A 142 -1.69 4.98 -10.16
CA LYS A 142 -1.21 3.60 -10.27
C LYS A 142 0.03 3.52 -11.18
N LYS A 143 -0.03 4.16 -12.35
CA LYS A 143 1.02 4.12 -13.38
C LYS A 143 2.32 4.81 -12.96
N TYR A 144 2.25 6.00 -12.37
CA TYR A 144 3.45 6.82 -12.09
C TYR A 144 3.88 6.86 -10.64
N CYS A 145 3.01 6.50 -9.70
CA CYS A 145 3.32 6.58 -8.28
C CYS A 145 3.59 5.22 -7.63
N THR A 146 3.42 4.11 -8.34
CA THR A 146 3.64 2.77 -7.79
C THR A 146 4.75 2.03 -8.54
N ASN A 147 5.22 0.91 -7.96
CA ASN A 147 6.19 0.01 -8.58
C ASN A 147 5.56 -1.01 -9.53
N SER A 148 4.30 -0.82 -9.96
CA SER A 148 3.63 -1.83 -10.77
C SER A 148 4.37 -2.03 -12.10
N PRO A 149 4.79 -3.27 -12.44
CA PRO A 149 5.18 -3.57 -13.81
C PRO A 149 3.95 -3.33 -14.69
N ASN A 150 4.16 -2.54 -15.74
CA ASN A 150 3.15 -2.20 -16.74
C ASN A 150 2.92 -3.41 -17.64
#